data_AF-A0A9D0XTL0-F1
#
_entry.id   AF-A0A9D0XTL0-F1
#
_cell.length_a   1.000
_cell.length_b   1.000
_cell.length_c   1.000
_cell.angle_alpha   90.00
_cell.angle_beta   90.00
_cell.angle_gamma   90.00
#
_symmetry.space_group_name_H-M   'P 1'
#
loop_
_entity.id
_entity.type
_entity.pdbx_description
1 polymer ?
#
loop_
_entity_poly.entity_id
_entity_poly.type
_entity_poly.pdbx_seq_one_letter_code
_entity_poly.pdbx_strand_id
1 'polypeptide(L)'
;PEPAEMQMPCIRCGECMDACPVNLLPQQMYWYSHSHEFDKVEKLNVFDCIECGCCSYVCPSHIPLVQYYRHAKSEIKEIHAEEKAVELAKQRHEFKLARIEREKQEREARIKAKKDAVKKQAASASKNTSKNKPKPSAAAAAAAAAAKVAAAKRAADKNTLMQNTAHTENKQTAMPAARRKAIEAAKQAANQANSGDKPAKSPKEVAKNAAMAAAKKRAQAKKAAAANDTELNKSSTDNTTVKKDPKQAAKAAAMAAAKKHAQAKKAQQANSQTLDLTETTKDSTASKKEDARKAAIQAASVAAKKRRVASENKENEPKTETSTTDKKQKAMQTAKANAMKKAAERGAKKRANHQVSEQAQHNSEERN
;
A
#
# COMPACT_ATOMS: atom_id res chain seq x y z
N PRO A 1 47.82 -1.06 -11.25
CA PRO A 1 46.50 -1.42 -11.81
C PRO A 1 46.69 -1.55 -13.31
N GLU A 2 46.58 -2.76 -13.86
CA GLU A 2 46.59 -2.95 -15.32
C GLU A 2 45.48 -2.11 -15.97
N PRO A 3 45.72 -1.57 -17.18
CA PRO A 3 44.77 -0.71 -17.85
C PRO A 3 43.47 -1.50 -18.09
N ALA A 4 42.33 -0.89 -17.75
CA ALA A 4 41.03 -1.47 -18.05
C ALA A 4 40.95 -1.71 -19.56
N GLU A 5 40.96 -2.98 -19.97
CA GLU A 5 40.80 -3.37 -21.36
C GLU A 5 39.54 -2.68 -21.91
N MET A 6 39.70 -1.96 -23.01
CA MET A 6 38.59 -1.22 -23.61
C MET A 6 37.53 -2.22 -24.05
N GLN A 7 36.37 -2.15 -23.39
CA GLN A 7 35.20 -2.95 -23.76
C GLN A 7 34.88 -2.73 -25.24
N MET A 8 34.90 -3.81 -26.01
CA MET A 8 34.57 -3.79 -27.43
C MET A 8 33.08 -4.09 -27.64
N PRO A 9 32.48 -3.66 -28.75
CA PRO A 9 31.09 -3.99 -29.07
C PRO A 9 30.93 -5.50 -29.25
N CYS A 10 29.75 -6.02 -28.88
CA CYS A 10 29.42 -7.44 -29.02
C CYS A 10 29.43 -7.87 -30.50
N ILE A 11 30.30 -8.83 -30.85
CA ILE A 11 30.38 -9.41 -32.20
C ILE A 11 29.42 -10.59 -32.44
N ARG A 12 28.60 -10.93 -31.43
CA ARG A 12 27.62 -12.03 -31.46
C ARG A 12 28.19 -13.43 -31.76
N CYS A 13 29.39 -13.75 -31.27
CA CYS A 13 30.06 -15.05 -31.49
C CYS A 13 29.33 -16.28 -30.90
N GLY A 14 28.55 -16.11 -29.82
CA GLY A 14 27.77 -17.20 -29.22
C GLY A 14 28.44 -17.92 -28.04
N GLU A 15 29.76 -17.80 -27.85
CA GLU A 15 30.53 -18.52 -26.81
C GLU A 15 29.98 -18.39 -25.38
N CYS A 16 29.37 -17.24 -25.06
CA CYS A 16 28.74 -17.01 -23.77
C CYS A 16 27.58 -17.98 -23.45
N MET A 17 26.90 -18.52 -24.47
CA MET A 17 25.81 -19.49 -24.32
C MET A 17 26.37 -20.86 -23.96
N ASP A 18 27.39 -21.32 -24.67
CA ASP A 18 28.02 -22.62 -24.45
C ASP A 18 28.75 -22.69 -23.10
N ALA A 19 29.32 -21.57 -22.65
CA ALA A 19 29.99 -21.48 -21.35
C ALA A 19 29.03 -21.34 -20.16
N CYS A 20 27.71 -21.18 -20.37
CA CYS A 20 26.77 -20.93 -19.29
C CYS A 20 26.42 -22.23 -18.55
N PRO A 21 26.77 -22.39 -17.25
CA PRO A 21 26.52 -23.65 -16.54
C PRO A 21 25.03 -23.93 -16.27
N VAL A 22 24.17 -22.93 -16.47
CA VAL A 22 22.71 -23.02 -16.29
C VAL A 22 21.95 -22.92 -17.61
N ASN A 23 22.64 -22.99 -18.76
CA ASN A 23 22.06 -22.98 -20.10
C ASN A 23 21.09 -21.83 -20.38
N LEU A 24 21.41 -20.62 -19.90
CA LEU A 24 20.66 -19.40 -20.20
C LEU A 24 21.02 -18.86 -21.59
N LEU A 25 20.43 -17.71 -21.96
CA LEU A 25 20.74 -16.98 -23.19
C LEU A 25 21.44 -15.63 -22.88
N PRO A 26 22.72 -15.62 -22.42
CA PRO A 26 23.40 -14.40 -21.97
C PRO A 26 23.42 -13.29 -23.03
N GLN A 27 23.64 -13.65 -24.31
CA GLN A 27 23.65 -12.66 -25.38
C GLN A 27 22.33 -11.88 -25.45
N GLN A 28 21.18 -12.56 -25.52
CA GLN A 28 19.87 -11.90 -25.59
C GLN A 28 19.55 -11.11 -24.31
N MET A 29 19.86 -11.70 -23.15
CA MET A 29 19.69 -11.03 -21.86
C MET A 29 20.51 -9.74 -21.79
N TYR A 30 21.72 -9.72 -22.36
CA TYR A 30 22.57 -8.54 -22.39
C TYR A 30 21.98 -7.42 -23.23
N TRP A 31 21.51 -7.74 -24.44
CA TRP A 31 20.86 -6.73 -25.30
C TRP A 31 19.69 -6.05 -24.59
N TYR A 32 18.81 -6.81 -23.95
CA TYR A 32 17.68 -6.25 -23.21
C TYR A 32 18.07 -5.56 -21.90
N SER A 33 19.10 -6.07 -21.19
CA SER A 33 19.60 -5.42 -19.98
C SER A 33 20.29 -4.09 -20.30
N HIS A 34 20.97 -4.01 -21.45
CA HIS A 34 21.65 -2.81 -21.91
C HIS A 34 20.67 -1.76 -22.45
N SER A 35 19.56 -2.17 -23.08
CA SER A 35 18.48 -1.27 -23.51
C SER A 35 17.50 -0.89 -22.40
N HIS A 36 17.74 -1.29 -21.14
CA HIS A 36 16.84 -1.09 -20.00
C HIS A 36 15.43 -1.69 -20.20
N GLU A 37 15.29 -2.74 -21.01
CA GLU A 37 14.04 -3.46 -21.26
C GLU A 37 13.88 -4.62 -20.26
N PHE A 38 13.74 -4.28 -18.98
CA PHE A 38 13.77 -5.24 -17.87
C PHE A 38 12.65 -6.30 -17.92
N ASP A 39 11.46 -5.95 -18.44
CA ASP A 39 10.36 -6.90 -18.64
C ASP A 39 10.74 -8.08 -19.55
N LYS A 40 11.59 -7.83 -20.56
CA LYS A 40 12.06 -8.87 -21.48
C LYS A 40 13.18 -9.69 -20.87
N VAL A 41 14.06 -9.03 -20.11
CA VAL A 41 15.13 -9.70 -19.35
C VAL A 41 14.53 -10.67 -18.32
N GLU A 42 13.45 -10.28 -17.64
CA GLU A 42 12.74 -11.14 -16.70
C GLU A 42 12.13 -12.38 -17.38
N LYS A 43 11.54 -12.21 -18.57
CA LYS A 43 11.02 -13.34 -19.39
C LYS A 43 12.10 -14.32 -19.84
N LEU A 44 13.35 -13.89 -19.89
CA LEU A 44 14.51 -14.73 -20.17
C LEU A 44 15.11 -15.36 -18.90
N ASN A 45 14.36 -15.38 -17.80
CA ASN A 45 14.73 -15.99 -16.54
C ASN A 45 16.04 -15.44 -15.96
N VAL A 46 16.25 -14.12 -16.01
CA VAL A 46 17.46 -13.50 -15.43
C VAL A 46 17.69 -13.86 -13.97
N PHE A 47 16.65 -14.16 -13.21
CA PHE A 47 16.76 -14.57 -11.80
C PHE A 47 17.40 -15.94 -11.60
N ASP A 48 17.39 -16.81 -12.62
CA ASP A 48 18.05 -18.12 -12.60
C ASP A 48 19.57 -17.98 -12.82
N CYS A 49 20.03 -16.83 -13.31
CA CYS A 49 21.46 -16.57 -13.44
C CYS A 49 22.13 -16.59 -12.06
N ILE A 50 23.11 -17.48 -11.86
CA ILE A 50 23.84 -17.61 -10.59
C ILE A 50 25.03 -16.65 -10.45
N GLU A 51 25.22 -15.75 -11.42
CA GLU A 51 26.29 -14.73 -11.41
C GLU A 51 27.71 -15.31 -11.33
N CYS A 52 27.92 -16.51 -11.89
CA CYS A 52 29.19 -17.23 -11.89
C CYS A 52 30.32 -16.54 -12.69
N GLY A 53 30.00 -15.65 -13.63
CA GLY A 53 31.02 -14.90 -14.39
C GLY A 53 31.54 -15.60 -15.65
N CYS A 54 31.18 -16.86 -15.90
CA CYS A 54 31.69 -17.63 -17.05
C CYS A 54 31.47 -16.90 -18.38
N CYS A 55 30.27 -16.34 -18.59
CA CYS A 55 29.94 -15.61 -19.81
C CYS A 55 30.77 -14.33 -20.01
N SER A 56 31.08 -13.60 -18.94
CA SER A 56 31.94 -12.40 -19.03
C SER A 56 33.39 -12.77 -19.34
N TYR A 57 33.87 -13.89 -18.77
CA TYR A 57 35.24 -14.34 -18.94
C TYR A 57 35.53 -14.84 -20.36
N VAL A 58 34.64 -15.64 -20.94
CA VAL A 58 34.80 -16.15 -22.31
C VAL A 58 34.51 -15.11 -23.39
N CYS A 59 34.06 -13.90 -23.03
CA CYS A 59 33.65 -12.92 -24.02
C CYS A 59 34.89 -12.32 -24.73
N PRO A 60 35.07 -12.51 -26.05
CA PRO A 60 36.21 -11.94 -26.78
C PRO A 60 36.14 -10.41 -26.88
N SER A 61 34.98 -9.83 -26.60
CA SER A 61 34.77 -8.38 -26.56
C SER A 61 34.99 -7.78 -25.16
N HIS A 62 35.39 -8.58 -24.17
CA HIS A 62 35.59 -8.19 -22.76
C HIS A 62 34.37 -7.48 -22.15
N ILE A 63 33.15 -7.88 -22.53
CA ILE A 63 31.91 -7.30 -22.01
C ILE A 63 31.63 -7.84 -20.60
N PRO A 64 31.42 -6.98 -19.59
CA PRO A 64 31.11 -7.42 -18.23
C PRO A 64 29.64 -7.84 -18.09
N LEU A 65 29.21 -8.90 -18.79
CA LEU A 65 27.82 -9.38 -18.87
C LEU A 65 27.15 -9.53 -17.49
N VAL A 66 27.86 -10.07 -16.50
CA VAL A 66 27.32 -10.24 -15.13
C VAL A 66 26.99 -8.91 -14.46
N GLN A 67 27.71 -7.83 -14.73
CA GLN A 67 27.38 -6.51 -14.17
C GLN A 67 26.04 -6.00 -14.69
N TYR A 68 25.77 -6.18 -15.99
CA TYR A 68 24.47 -5.86 -16.59
C TYR A 68 23.33 -6.69 -16.00
N TYR A 69 23.54 -7.99 -15.75
CA TYR A 69 22.50 -8.83 -15.14
C TYR A 69 22.27 -8.50 -13.67
N ARG A 70 23.31 -8.17 -12.90
CA ARG A 70 23.17 -7.71 -11.51
C ARG A 70 22.37 -6.41 -11.45
N HIS A 71 22.68 -5.47 -12.34
CA HIS A 71 21.91 -4.25 -12.49
C HIS A 71 20.45 -4.55 -12.83
N ALA A 72 20.20 -5.35 -13.88
CA ALA A 72 18.84 -5.72 -14.28
C ALA A 72 18.05 -6.40 -13.16
N LYS A 73 18.66 -7.33 -12.41
CA LYS A 73 17.99 -7.96 -11.25
C LYS A 73 17.63 -6.97 -10.16
N SER A 74 18.48 -5.98 -9.88
CA SER A 74 18.20 -4.96 -8.88
C SER A 74 17.05 -4.06 -9.32
N GLU A 75 17.08 -3.59 -10.57
CA GLU A 75 16.02 -2.78 -11.17
C GLU A 75 14.68 -3.51 -11.17
N ILE A 76 14.63 -4.79 -11.59
CA ILE A 76 13.39 -5.58 -11.54
C ILE A 76 12.87 -5.72 -10.11
N LYS A 77 13.75 -5.93 -9.13
CA LYS A 77 13.34 -6.00 -7.71
C LYS A 77 12.76 -4.67 -7.22
N GLU A 78 13.32 -3.55 -7.66
CA GLU A 78 12.83 -2.21 -7.31
C GLU A 78 11.45 -1.97 -7.93
N ILE A 79 11.29 -2.24 -9.24
CA ILE A 79 10.00 -2.17 -9.93
C ILE A 79 8.94 -3.00 -9.20
N HIS A 80 9.23 -4.26 -8.88
CA HIS A 80 8.30 -5.14 -8.15
C HIS A 80 7.98 -4.63 -6.73
N ALA A 81 8.95 -4.00 -6.06
CA ALA A 81 8.75 -3.44 -4.73
C ALA A 81 7.83 -2.21 -4.78
N GLU A 82 8.01 -1.36 -5.80
CA GLU A 82 7.15 -0.20 -6.07
C GLU A 82 5.72 -0.64 -6.40
N GLU A 83 5.55 -1.62 -7.27
CA GLU A 83 4.23 -2.17 -7.61
C GLU A 83 3.50 -2.70 -6.37
N LYS A 84 4.19 -3.46 -5.51
CA LYS A 84 3.63 -3.95 -4.24
C LYS A 84 3.28 -2.80 -3.30
N ALA A 85 4.11 -1.76 -3.24
CA ALA A 85 3.83 -0.59 -2.41
C ALA A 85 2.60 0.19 -2.90
N VAL A 86 2.46 0.35 -4.21
CA VAL A 86 1.29 0.97 -4.86
C VAL A 86 0.03 0.16 -4.56
N GLU A 87 0.09 -1.16 -4.69
CA GLU A 87 -1.05 -2.05 -4.41
C GLU A 87 -1.48 -1.96 -2.94
N LEU A 88 -0.53 -2.00 -2.00
CA LEU A 88 -0.82 -1.82 -0.58
C LEU A 88 -1.40 -0.43 -0.26
N ALA A 89 -0.94 0.61 -0.96
CA ALA A 89 -1.48 1.97 -0.81
C ALA A 89 -2.94 2.06 -1.28
N LYS A 90 -3.27 1.43 -2.42
CA LYS A 90 -4.66 1.32 -2.93
C LYS A 90 -5.55 0.62 -1.93
N GLN A 91 -5.15 -0.56 -1.45
CA GLN A 91 -5.92 -1.32 -0.45
C GLN A 91 -6.19 -0.49 0.81
N ARG A 92 -5.17 0.17 1.36
CA ARG A 92 -5.33 1.06 2.53
C ARG A 92 -6.30 2.21 2.25
N HIS A 93 -6.25 2.78 1.04
CA HIS A 93 -7.15 3.84 0.64
C HIS A 93 -8.60 3.36 0.56
N GLU A 94 -8.82 2.20 -0.06
CA GLU A 94 -10.14 1.56 -0.16
C GLU A 94 -10.73 1.24 1.22
N PHE A 95 -9.94 0.69 2.14
CA PHE A 95 -10.38 0.47 3.53
C PHE A 95 -10.78 1.77 4.22
N LYS A 96 -10.04 2.86 4.00
CA LYS A 96 -10.36 4.17 4.55
C LYS A 96 -11.67 4.71 3.97
N LEU A 97 -11.86 4.63 2.65
CA LEU A 97 -13.09 5.05 1.98
C LEU A 97 -14.30 4.23 2.47
N ALA A 98 -14.17 2.91 2.57
CA ALA A 98 -15.22 2.03 3.07
C ALA A 98 -15.64 2.37 4.51
N ARG A 99 -14.68 2.74 5.37
CA ARG A 99 -14.97 3.19 6.74
C ARG A 99 -15.72 4.52 6.74
N ILE A 100 -15.24 5.50 5.97
CA ILE A 100 -15.86 6.83 5.87
C ILE A 100 -17.29 6.72 5.33
N GLU A 101 -17.50 5.89 4.30
CA GLU A 101 -18.80 5.68 3.69
C GLU A 101 -19.77 5.04 4.68
N ARG A 102 -19.34 4.05 5.48
CA ARG A 102 -20.17 3.47 6.55
C ARG A 102 -20.57 4.50 7.60
N GLU A 103 -19.61 5.30 8.09
CA GLU A 103 -19.88 6.36 9.06
C GLU A 103 -20.84 7.42 8.50
N LYS A 104 -20.72 7.75 7.20
CA LYS A 104 -21.62 8.66 6.49
C LYS A 104 -23.03 8.07 6.37
N GLN A 105 -23.16 6.81 5.96
CA GLN A 105 -24.44 6.10 5.86
C GLN A 105 -25.14 5.98 7.22
N GLU A 106 -24.41 5.64 8.29
CA GLU A 106 -24.94 5.59 9.65
C GLU A 106 -25.42 6.98 10.12
N ARG A 107 -24.65 8.03 9.82
CA ARG A 107 -25.03 9.42 10.14
C ARG A 107 -26.28 9.84 9.38
N GLU A 108 -26.36 9.57 8.09
CA GLU A 108 -27.52 9.86 7.24
C GLU A 108 -28.75 9.08 7.69
N ALA A 109 -28.61 7.79 8.00
CA ALA A 109 -29.67 6.95 8.56
C ALA A 109 -30.16 7.48 9.91
N ARG A 110 -29.25 7.93 10.80
CA ARG A 110 -29.62 8.54 12.08
C ARG A 110 -30.36 9.86 11.89
N ILE A 111 -29.94 10.71 10.95
CA ILE A 111 -30.63 11.96 10.63
C ILE A 111 -32.02 11.66 10.05
N LYS A 112 -32.14 10.68 9.14
CA LYS A 112 -33.41 10.25 8.55
C LYS A 112 -34.37 9.71 9.61
N ALA A 113 -33.92 8.80 10.48
CA ALA A 113 -34.72 8.26 11.57
C ALA A 113 -35.23 9.35 12.54
N LYS A 114 -34.40 10.34 12.86
CA LYS A 114 -34.82 11.51 13.66
C LYS A 114 -35.89 12.34 12.95
N LYS A 115 -35.72 12.62 11.65
CA LYS A 115 -36.72 13.36 10.85
C LYS A 115 -38.05 12.60 10.78
N ASP A 116 -38.00 11.29 10.56
CA ASP A 116 -39.19 10.43 10.50
C ASP A 116 -39.90 10.37 11.86
N ALA A 117 -39.16 10.31 12.97
CA ALA A 117 -39.72 10.37 14.32
C ALA A 117 -40.42 11.70 14.61
N VAL A 118 -39.80 12.84 14.25
CA VAL A 118 -40.43 14.17 14.40
C VAL A 118 -41.69 14.29 13.55
N LYS A 119 -41.67 13.79 12.30
CA LYS A 119 -42.86 13.79 11.42
C LYS A 119 -44.00 12.93 11.98
N LYS A 120 -43.68 11.75 12.54
CA LYS A 120 -44.66 10.90 13.23
C LYS A 120 -45.23 11.58 14.49
N GLN A 121 -44.38 12.23 15.29
CA GLN A 121 -44.80 13.00 16.47
C GLN A 121 -45.72 14.18 16.12
N ALA A 122 -45.41 14.91 15.04
CA ALA A 122 -46.25 15.98 14.53
C ALA A 122 -47.62 15.47 14.00
N ALA A 123 -47.64 14.30 13.35
CA ALA A 123 -48.89 13.67 12.90
C ALA A 123 -49.75 13.16 14.08
N SER A 124 -49.15 12.67 15.17
CA SER A 124 -49.88 12.25 16.38
C SER A 124 -50.36 13.43 17.24
N ALA A 125 -49.67 14.57 17.23
CA ALA A 125 -50.08 15.77 17.97
C ALA A 125 -51.34 16.43 17.39
N SER A 126 -51.66 16.20 16.12
CA SER A 126 -52.91 16.68 15.50
C SER A 126 -54.16 15.88 15.90
N LYS A 127 -54.01 14.69 16.52
CA LYS A 127 -55.14 13.86 16.98
C LYS A 127 -55.55 14.06 18.44
N ASN A 128 -54.75 14.76 19.26
CA ASN A 128 -55.04 15.02 20.67
C ASN A 128 -55.15 16.53 20.97
N THR A 129 -56.09 17.22 20.30
CA THR A 129 -56.55 18.54 20.74
C THR A 129 -58.06 18.50 21.00
N SER A 130 -58.45 17.86 22.10
CA SER A 130 -59.71 18.14 22.79
C SER A 130 -59.49 18.03 24.29
N LYS A 131 -59.74 19.14 25.00
CA LYS A 131 -59.80 19.32 26.46
C LYS A 131 -58.51 19.09 27.28
N ASN A 132 -57.76 20.16 27.53
CA ASN A 132 -57.89 20.91 28.79
C ASN A 132 -56.87 22.06 28.87
N LYS A 133 -57.39 23.26 29.12
CA LYS A 133 -56.62 24.46 29.48
C LYS A 133 -56.53 24.48 31.01
N PRO A 134 -55.33 24.62 31.60
CA PRO A 134 -55.22 25.48 32.77
C PRO A 134 -54.13 26.53 32.59
N LYS A 135 -54.53 27.76 32.93
CA LYS A 135 -53.78 29.02 33.02
C LYS A 135 -52.55 28.84 33.93
N PRO A 136 -51.31 29.21 33.53
CA PRO A 136 -50.19 29.17 34.45
C PRO A 136 -50.29 30.37 35.41
N SER A 137 -50.37 30.08 36.70
CA SER A 137 -50.23 31.07 37.77
C SER A 137 -48.80 31.61 37.82
N ALA A 138 -48.67 32.86 38.27
CA ALA A 138 -47.47 33.69 38.27
C ALA A 138 -46.21 33.09 38.94
N ALA A 139 -46.31 31.95 39.62
CA ALA A 139 -45.18 31.24 40.23
C ALA A 139 -44.22 30.57 39.22
N ALA A 140 -44.70 30.17 38.03
CA ALA A 140 -43.85 29.52 37.01
C ALA A 140 -42.96 30.49 36.22
N ALA A 141 -43.34 31.78 36.16
CA ALA A 141 -42.57 32.81 35.48
C ALA A 141 -41.29 33.21 36.25
N ALA A 142 -41.33 33.16 37.58
CA ALA A 142 -40.19 33.47 38.44
C ALA A 142 -39.09 32.39 38.39
N ALA A 143 -39.46 31.11 38.28
CA ALA A 143 -38.51 30.01 38.13
C ALA A 143 -37.81 30.02 36.75
N ALA A 144 -38.52 30.43 35.69
CA ALA A 144 -37.96 30.58 34.35
C ALA A 144 -37.00 31.78 34.21
N ALA A 145 -37.22 32.86 35.00
CA ALA A 145 -36.32 34.00 35.05
C ALA A 145 -35.01 33.68 35.79
N ALA A 146 -35.08 32.96 36.92
CA ALA A 146 -33.89 32.53 37.67
C ALA A 146 -33.00 31.56 36.86
N ALA A 147 -33.60 30.66 36.07
CA ALA A 147 -32.87 29.75 35.19
C ALA A 147 -32.16 30.49 34.02
N LYS A 148 -32.74 31.58 33.49
CA LYS A 148 -32.12 32.40 32.43
C LYS A 148 -30.94 33.23 32.95
N VAL A 149 -31.01 33.73 34.18
CA VAL A 149 -29.89 34.47 34.82
C VAL A 149 -28.72 33.52 35.15
N ALA A 150 -29.00 32.28 35.58
CA ALA A 150 -27.98 31.26 35.79
C ALA A 150 -27.34 30.77 34.47
N ALA A 151 -28.10 30.74 33.37
CA ALA A 151 -27.58 30.42 32.04
C ALA A 151 -26.73 31.56 31.44
N ALA A 152 -27.09 32.82 31.70
CA ALA A 152 -26.31 33.99 31.28
C ALA A 152 -24.96 34.09 32.00
N LYS A 153 -24.90 33.78 33.30
CA LYS A 153 -23.61 33.68 34.04
C LYS A 153 -22.70 32.57 33.49
N ARG A 154 -23.27 31.41 33.13
CA ARG A 154 -22.52 30.29 32.51
C ARG A 154 -22.06 30.56 31.06
N ALA A 155 -22.71 31.50 30.36
CA ALA A 155 -22.29 31.95 29.03
C ALA A 155 -21.18 33.02 29.11
N ALA A 156 -21.18 33.87 30.14
CA ALA A 156 -20.13 34.85 30.40
C ALA A 156 -18.78 34.19 30.76
N ASP A 157 -18.79 33.17 31.62
CA ASP A 157 -17.56 32.45 32.01
C ASP A 157 -16.90 31.68 30.85
N LYS A 158 -17.66 31.31 29.80
CA LYS A 158 -17.11 30.70 28.58
C LYS A 158 -16.54 31.72 27.59
N ASN A 159 -17.02 32.96 27.61
CA ASN A 159 -16.52 34.01 26.72
C ASN A 159 -15.17 34.58 27.21
N THR A 160 -14.98 34.66 28.53
CA THR A 160 -13.71 35.08 29.15
C THR A 160 -12.57 34.07 28.95
N LEU A 161 -12.89 32.78 28.74
CA LEU A 161 -11.89 31.76 28.37
C LEU A 161 -11.53 31.79 26.86
N MET A 162 -12.29 32.50 26.02
CA MET A 162 -12.08 32.55 24.57
C MET A 162 -11.44 33.86 24.09
N GLN A 163 -11.65 34.98 24.79
CA GLN A 163 -11.08 36.30 24.44
C GLN A 163 -9.62 36.53 24.87
N ASN A 164 -9.07 35.74 25.79
CA ASN A 164 -7.62 35.79 26.12
C ASN A 164 -6.74 35.03 25.10
N THR A 165 -7.26 34.72 23.92
CA THR A 165 -6.54 34.03 22.82
C THR A 165 -6.53 34.82 21.51
N ALA A 166 -6.72 36.14 21.57
CA ALA A 166 -6.69 37.00 20.39
C ALA A 166 -6.02 38.34 20.68
N HIS A 167 -4.71 38.31 20.97
CA HIS A 167 -3.72 39.29 20.48
C HIS A 167 -2.37 39.03 21.16
N THR A 168 -1.62 38.07 20.62
CA THR A 168 -0.15 38.11 20.55
C THR A 168 0.25 37.10 19.49
N GLU A 169 0.83 37.59 18.40
CA GLU A 169 1.43 36.77 17.37
C GLU A 169 2.63 36.01 17.96
N ASN A 170 2.45 34.76 18.38
CA ASN A 170 3.56 33.81 18.39
C ASN A 170 3.07 32.35 18.27
N LYS A 171 3.34 31.77 17.11
CA LYS A 171 2.96 30.43 16.68
C LYS A 171 3.77 29.36 17.42
N GLN A 172 3.41 29.02 18.66
CA GLN A 172 4.10 27.95 19.39
C GLN A 172 3.27 27.21 20.46
N THR A 173 2.05 26.77 20.14
CA THR A 173 1.28 25.89 21.05
C THR A 173 0.51 24.78 20.33
N ALA A 174 1.21 24.00 19.48
CA ALA A 174 0.70 22.72 18.96
C ALA A 174 1.73 21.58 19.09
N MET A 175 2.44 21.52 20.22
CA MET A 175 3.37 20.43 20.52
C MET A 175 3.08 19.82 21.89
N PRO A 176 3.03 18.47 21.99
CA PRO A 176 2.81 17.77 23.25
C PRO A 176 3.83 18.19 24.31
N ALA A 177 3.44 18.20 25.59
CA ALA A 177 4.29 18.62 26.71
C ALA A 177 5.68 17.92 26.73
N ALA A 178 5.75 16.66 26.26
CA ALA A 178 7.00 15.92 26.09
C ALA A 178 7.98 16.56 25.09
N ARG A 179 7.47 17.19 24.04
CA ARG A 179 8.28 17.85 22.99
C ARG A 179 8.74 19.24 23.43
N ARG A 180 7.96 19.94 24.26
CA ARG A 180 8.41 21.20 24.90
C ARG A 180 9.56 20.96 25.87
N LYS A 181 9.43 19.94 26.72
CA LYS A 181 10.47 19.54 27.68
C LYS A 181 11.76 19.11 26.98
N ALA A 182 11.66 18.50 25.80
CA ALA A 182 12.81 18.15 24.96
C ALA A 182 13.47 19.38 24.28
N ILE A 183 12.68 20.38 23.86
CA ILE A 183 13.20 21.61 23.25
C ILE A 183 13.86 22.50 24.32
N GLU A 184 13.30 22.58 25.53
CA GLU A 184 13.91 23.29 26.65
C GLU A 184 15.21 22.63 27.11
N ALA A 185 15.23 21.31 27.24
CA ALA A 185 16.44 20.56 27.52
C ALA A 185 17.51 20.74 26.43
N ALA A 186 17.10 20.84 25.16
CA ALA A 186 18.02 21.13 24.04
C ALA A 186 18.55 22.58 24.08
N LYS A 187 17.73 23.57 24.47
CA LYS A 187 18.15 24.96 24.65
C LYS A 187 19.10 25.13 25.84
N GLN A 188 18.84 24.42 26.95
CA GLN A 188 19.73 24.43 28.11
C GLN A 188 21.07 23.74 27.81
N ALA A 189 21.06 22.65 27.03
CA ALA A 189 22.28 22.01 26.55
C ALA A 189 23.06 22.88 25.54
N ALA A 190 22.38 23.70 24.74
CA ALA A 190 23.03 24.64 23.82
C ALA A 190 23.68 25.82 24.56
N ASN A 191 23.06 26.32 25.63
CA ASN A 191 23.65 27.38 26.46
C ASN A 191 24.86 26.90 27.29
N GLN A 192 24.90 25.61 27.64
CA GLN A 192 26.08 25.00 28.28
C GLN A 192 27.24 24.71 27.31
N ALA A 193 27.04 24.89 26.00
CA ALA A 193 28.08 24.71 24.98
C ALA A 193 28.82 26.02 24.60
N ASN A 194 28.44 27.17 25.19
CA ASN A 194 29.07 28.48 24.98
C ASN A 194 29.80 28.97 26.24
N SER A 195 30.68 28.14 26.79
CA SER A 195 31.66 28.53 27.80
C SER A 195 32.88 27.59 27.71
N GLY A 196 33.96 28.08 27.07
CA GLY A 196 35.36 27.69 27.32
C GLY A 196 35.88 26.28 26.97
N ASP A 197 36.77 26.27 25.96
CA ASP A 197 37.95 25.41 25.72
C ASP A 197 37.88 23.91 25.33
N LYS A 198 38.73 23.56 24.34
CA LYS A 198 38.81 22.31 23.54
C LYS A 198 39.66 21.20 24.23
N PRO A 199 39.66 19.89 23.80
CA PRO A 199 39.75 19.45 22.41
C PRO A 199 38.77 18.36 21.91
N ALA A 200 38.35 18.60 20.67
CA ALA A 200 37.92 17.73 19.57
C ALA A 200 37.54 16.25 19.82
N LYS A 201 36.21 16.00 19.86
CA LYS A 201 35.56 14.88 19.15
C LYS A 201 34.46 15.48 18.27
N SER A 202 34.28 14.95 17.06
CA SER A 202 33.40 15.57 16.07
C SER A 202 31.96 15.71 16.61
N PRO A 203 31.19 16.77 16.24
CA PRO A 203 29.81 16.95 16.70
C PRO A 203 28.91 15.73 16.43
N LYS A 204 29.23 14.97 15.37
CA LYS A 204 28.54 13.73 14.98
C LYS A 204 28.77 12.59 15.98
N GLU A 205 29.95 12.51 16.58
CA GLU A 205 30.32 11.49 17.56
C GLU A 205 29.70 11.75 18.94
N VAL A 206 29.64 13.03 19.33
CA VAL A 206 28.96 13.47 20.56
C VAL A 206 27.45 13.18 20.47
N ALA A 207 26.83 13.48 19.33
CA ALA A 207 25.43 13.16 19.07
C ALA A 207 25.15 11.65 19.07
N LYS A 208 26.06 10.84 18.50
CA LYS A 208 25.95 9.37 18.48
C LYS A 208 26.07 8.78 19.89
N ASN A 209 27.00 9.28 20.71
CA ASN A 209 27.20 8.81 22.08
C ASN A 209 26.04 9.23 23.00
N ALA A 210 25.48 10.43 22.82
CA ALA A 210 24.28 10.87 23.52
C ALA A 210 23.04 10.02 23.15
N ALA A 211 22.88 9.68 21.87
CA ALA A 211 21.80 8.80 21.41
C ALA A 211 21.93 7.37 21.96
N MET A 212 23.16 6.82 22.01
CA MET A 212 23.42 5.51 22.61
C MET A 212 23.20 5.50 24.13
N ALA A 213 23.56 6.57 24.84
CA ALA A 213 23.29 6.72 26.26
C ALA A 213 21.77 6.79 26.57
N ALA A 214 21.00 7.50 25.72
CA ALA A 214 19.55 7.57 25.83
C ALA A 214 18.88 6.21 25.53
N ALA A 215 19.41 5.44 24.58
CA ALA A 215 18.96 4.08 24.30
C ALA A 215 19.24 3.11 25.46
N LYS A 216 20.43 3.20 26.08
CA LYS A 216 20.82 2.38 27.23
C LYS A 216 19.96 2.69 28.47
N LYS A 217 19.63 3.96 28.72
CA LYS A 217 18.67 4.35 29.78
C LYS A 217 17.25 3.85 29.52
N ARG A 218 16.79 3.83 28.27
CA ARG A 218 15.48 3.26 27.89
C ARG A 218 15.45 1.72 28.02
N ALA A 219 16.56 1.05 27.72
CA ALA A 219 16.69 -0.40 27.92
C ALA A 219 16.76 -0.77 29.41
N GLN A 220 17.45 0.03 30.23
CA GLN A 220 17.49 -0.13 31.69
C GLN A 220 16.12 0.17 32.32
N ALA A 221 15.39 1.18 31.87
CA ALA A 221 14.02 1.46 32.30
C ALA A 221 13.04 0.34 31.90
N LYS A 222 13.24 -0.30 30.74
CA LYS A 222 12.48 -1.49 30.34
C LYS A 222 12.84 -2.73 31.16
N LYS A 223 14.10 -2.90 31.58
CA LYS A 223 14.50 -3.97 32.51
C LYS A 223 13.95 -3.75 33.92
N ALA A 224 13.87 -2.50 34.39
CA ALA A 224 13.26 -2.17 35.68
C ALA A 224 11.72 -2.33 35.68
N ALA A 225 11.06 -2.12 34.54
CA ALA A 225 9.62 -2.35 34.38
C ALA A 225 9.24 -3.84 34.23
N ALA A 226 10.21 -4.73 33.97
CA ALA A 226 10.02 -6.18 33.87
C ALA A 226 10.35 -6.93 35.18
N ALA A 227 10.63 -6.21 36.27
CA ALA A 227 11.06 -6.77 37.56
C ALA A 227 10.02 -6.62 38.69
N ASN A 228 8.73 -6.42 38.37
CA ASN A 228 7.62 -6.46 39.32
C ASN A 228 6.53 -7.45 38.87
N ASP A 229 6.93 -8.69 38.65
CA ASP A 229 6.10 -9.87 38.88
C ASP A 229 7.00 -10.90 39.59
N THR A 230 6.65 -11.12 40.85
CA THR A 230 7.35 -11.73 41.99
C THR A 230 8.42 -12.80 41.72
N GLU A 231 9.64 -12.48 42.17
CA GLU A 231 10.71 -13.42 42.51
C GLU A 231 10.40 -14.06 43.88
N LEU A 232 10.35 -15.40 43.96
CA LEU A 232 10.71 -16.23 45.14
C LEU A 232 10.64 -17.71 44.72
N ASN A 233 11.73 -18.28 44.20
CA ASN A 233 12.58 -19.21 44.95
C ASN A 233 13.59 -19.90 44.00
N LYS A 234 14.86 -19.94 44.40
CA LYS A 234 15.96 -20.63 43.72
C LYS A 234 16.49 -21.71 44.65
N SER A 235 16.34 -22.99 44.28
CA SER A 235 17.38 -24.02 44.50
C SER A 235 17.02 -25.35 43.82
N SER A 236 17.97 -25.83 42.99
CA SER A 236 18.52 -27.19 42.91
C SER A 236 17.64 -28.45 42.76
N THR A 237 17.91 -29.17 41.65
CA THR A 237 18.00 -30.64 41.44
C THR A 237 17.05 -31.63 42.13
N ASP A 238 16.48 -32.46 41.25
CA ASP A 238 16.15 -33.90 41.37
C ASP A 238 14.73 -34.36 41.76
N ASN A 239 14.25 -35.26 40.89
CA ASN A 239 13.22 -36.30 40.92
C ASN A 239 11.74 -36.14 41.36
N THR A 240 10.90 -36.65 40.43
CA THR A 240 9.62 -37.39 40.51
C THR A 240 8.32 -36.81 41.11
N THR A 241 7.24 -37.13 40.36
CA THR A 241 5.82 -37.38 40.72
C THR A 241 4.77 -36.25 40.77
N VAL A 242 4.04 -36.14 39.65
CA VAL A 242 2.56 -36.17 39.47
C VAL A 242 1.66 -35.37 40.45
N LYS A 243 0.98 -34.34 39.90
CA LYS A 243 -0.49 -34.24 39.81
C LYS A 243 -0.91 -33.15 38.79
N LYS A 244 -1.94 -33.46 37.99
CA LYS A 244 -2.49 -32.66 36.88
C LYS A 244 -3.47 -31.59 37.39
N ASP A 245 -3.45 -30.42 36.76
CA ASP A 245 -4.58 -29.47 36.75
C ASP A 245 -4.99 -29.05 35.32
N PRO A 246 -6.29 -28.81 35.05
CA PRO A 246 -6.94 -29.00 33.75
C PRO A 246 -6.98 -27.75 32.87
N LYS A 247 -5.85 -27.03 32.72
CA LYS A 247 -5.76 -25.85 31.82
C LYS A 247 -4.62 -25.92 30.80
N GLN A 248 -3.80 -26.97 30.85
CA GLN A 248 -2.74 -27.25 29.87
C GLN A 248 -3.17 -28.20 28.74
N ALA A 249 -4.34 -28.85 28.83
CA ALA A 249 -4.84 -29.80 27.83
C ALA A 249 -5.33 -29.13 26.52
N ALA A 250 -5.84 -27.89 26.59
CA ALA A 250 -6.37 -27.19 25.41
C ALA A 250 -5.25 -26.68 24.46
N LYS A 251 -4.06 -26.35 25.01
CA LYS A 251 -2.93 -25.85 24.22
C LYS A 251 -2.09 -26.97 23.61
N ALA A 252 -2.07 -28.15 24.24
CA ALA A 252 -1.42 -29.35 23.72
C ALA A 252 -2.20 -30.00 22.55
N ALA A 253 -3.53 -29.99 22.59
CA ALA A 253 -4.38 -30.50 21.51
C ALA A 253 -4.25 -29.68 20.20
N ALA A 254 -4.10 -28.35 20.32
CA ALA A 254 -3.90 -27.46 19.17
C ALA A 254 -2.53 -27.64 18.49
N MET A 255 -1.47 -27.92 19.28
CA MET A 255 -0.14 -28.19 18.72
C MET A 255 0.01 -29.61 18.15
N ALA A 256 -0.74 -30.60 18.66
CA ALA A 256 -0.78 -31.95 18.09
C ALA A 256 -1.52 -32.00 16.73
N ALA A 257 -2.59 -31.22 16.57
CA ALA A 257 -3.30 -31.09 15.29
C ALA A 257 -2.45 -30.40 14.21
N ALA A 258 -1.71 -29.35 14.58
CA ALA A 258 -0.78 -28.67 13.67
C ALA A 258 0.38 -29.57 13.22
N LYS A 259 0.89 -30.43 14.11
CA LYS A 259 1.98 -31.37 13.79
C LYS A 259 1.51 -32.53 12.89
N LYS A 260 0.26 -32.99 13.02
CA LYS A 260 -0.35 -33.97 12.10
C LYS A 260 -0.61 -33.39 10.71
N HIS A 261 -1.05 -32.13 10.61
CA HIS A 261 -1.19 -31.45 9.31
C HIS A 261 0.16 -31.16 8.63
N ALA A 262 1.21 -30.88 9.41
CA ALA A 262 2.57 -30.71 8.88
C ALA A 262 3.19 -32.04 8.40
N GLN A 263 2.91 -33.16 9.08
CA GLN A 263 3.36 -34.49 8.66
C GLN A 263 2.57 -35.02 7.45
N ALA A 264 1.27 -34.73 7.34
CA ALA A 264 0.47 -35.07 6.16
C ALA A 264 0.90 -34.28 4.91
N LYS A 265 1.35 -33.03 5.05
CA LYS A 265 1.92 -32.24 3.94
C LYS A 265 3.30 -32.73 3.50
N LYS A 266 4.11 -33.25 4.43
CA LYS A 266 5.44 -33.80 4.15
C LYS A 266 5.41 -35.21 3.53
N ALA A 267 4.27 -35.91 3.62
CA ALA A 267 4.02 -37.18 2.93
C ALA A 267 3.39 -37.02 1.52
N GLN A 268 2.97 -35.80 1.14
CA GLN A 268 2.41 -35.50 -0.20
C GLN A 268 3.41 -34.82 -1.15
N GLN A 269 4.64 -34.53 -0.70
CA GLN A 269 5.72 -33.95 -1.52
C GLN A 269 6.92 -34.89 -1.72
N ALA A 270 6.74 -36.18 -1.45
CA ALA A 270 7.72 -37.23 -1.75
C ALA A 270 7.07 -38.31 -2.61
N ASN A 271 6.50 -37.94 -3.77
CA ASN A 271 6.27 -38.87 -4.87
C ASN A 271 6.00 -38.12 -6.19
N SER A 272 7.06 -37.60 -6.82
CA SER A 272 7.00 -37.14 -8.21
C SER A 272 8.41 -37.06 -8.78
N GLN A 273 9.01 -38.21 -9.07
CA GLN A 273 10.01 -38.42 -10.13
C GLN A 273 10.43 -39.89 -10.12
N THR A 274 9.81 -40.68 -11.01
CA THR A 274 10.43 -41.72 -11.85
C THR A 274 9.32 -42.54 -12.51
N LEU A 275 9.05 -42.31 -13.79
CA LEU A 275 8.50 -43.33 -14.68
C LEU A 275 9.00 -43.04 -16.10
N ASP A 276 10.14 -43.64 -16.42
CA ASP A 276 10.42 -44.14 -17.77
C ASP A 276 9.79 -45.55 -17.89
N LEU A 277 9.48 -45.93 -19.11
CA LEU A 277 8.59 -47.00 -19.55
C LEU A 277 9.03 -48.40 -19.10
N THR A 278 8.06 -49.27 -18.74
CA THR A 278 7.78 -50.55 -19.42
C THR A 278 6.70 -51.39 -18.70
N GLU A 279 5.74 -51.87 -19.50
CA GLU A 279 5.04 -53.16 -19.45
C GLU A 279 4.02 -53.53 -18.34
N THR A 280 2.77 -53.63 -18.81
CA THR A 280 1.76 -54.69 -18.58
C THR A 280 1.55 -55.27 -17.18
N THR A 281 0.33 -55.09 -16.65
CA THR A 281 -0.64 -56.17 -16.39
C THR A 281 -2.01 -55.61 -16.00
N LYS A 282 -3.06 -56.32 -16.42
CA LYS A 282 -4.49 -55.99 -16.30
C LYS A 282 -4.95 -56.19 -14.85
N ASP A 283 -5.80 -55.30 -14.33
CA ASP A 283 -7.03 -55.74 -13.65
C ASP A 283 -8.09 -54.64 -13.52
N SER A 284 -9.33 -55.10 -13.36
CA SER A 284 -10.57 -54.48 -13.79
C SER A 284 -11.32 -53.85 -12.62
N THR A 285 -11.33 -52.52 -12.53
CA THR A 285 -12.42 -51.72 -11.89
C THR A 285 -12.44 -50.24 -12.31
N ALA A 286 -11.64 -49.84 -13.31
CA ALA A 286 -11.51 -48.43 -13.74
C ALA A 286 -12.37 -48.02 -14.97
N SER A 287 -13.08 -48.95 -15.62
CA SER A 287 -13.69 -48.71 -16.94
C SER A 287 -14.72 -47.56 -16.96
N LYS A 288 -15.66 -47.48 -16.01
CA LYS A 288 -16.69 -46.42 -16.05
C LYS A 288 -16.16 -44.98 -15.90
N LYS A 289 -15.00 -44.79 -15.26
CA LYS A 289 -14.42 -43.46 -15.03
C LYS A 289 -13.46 -43.05 -16.16
N GLU A 290 -12.85 -44.02 -16.82
CA GLU A 290 -12.00 -43.78 -17.98
C GLU A 290 -12.81 -43.51 -19.25
N ASP A 291 -13.94 -44.20 -19.42
CA ASP A 291 -14.86 -43.98 -20.55
C ASP A 291 -15.53 -42.60 -20.49
N ALA A 292 -15.89 -42.13 -19.28
CA ALA A 292 -16.37 -40.76 -19.07
C ALA A 292 -15.31 -39.69 -19.38
N ARG A 293 -14.03 -39.99 -19.08
CA ARG A 293 -12.91 -39.07 -19.37
C ARG A 293 -12.58 -39.04 -20.87
N LYS A 294 -12.63 -40.18 -21.56
CA LYS A 294 -12.45 -40.26 -23.02
C LYS A 294 -13.60 -39.56 -23.76
N ALA A 295 -14.84 -39.73 -23.30
CA ALA A 295 -16.00 -39.01 -23.84
C ALA A 295 -15.89 -37.48 -23.65
N ALA A 296 -15.41 -37.01 -22.49
CA ALA A 296 -15.19 -35.58 -22.25
C ALA A 296 -14.07 -34.99 -23.12
N ILE A 297 -12.99 -35.74 -23.35
CA ILE A 297 -11.89 -35.31 -24.23
C ILE A 297 -12.33 -35.28 -25.70
N GLN A 298 -13.15 -36.24 -26.14
CA GLN A 298 -13.74 -36.23 -27.48
C GLN A 298 -14.76 -35.10 -27.67
N ALA A 299 -15.59 -34.81 -26.65
CA ALA A 299 -16.48 -33.66 -26.70
C ALA A 299 -15.72 -32.33 -26.76
N ALA A 300 -14.60 -32.22 -26.03
CA ALA A 300 -13.73 -31.05 -26.06
C ALA A 300 -12.99 -30.90 -27.40
N SER A 301 -12.54 -32.00 -28.02
CA SER A 301 -11.88 -31.96 -29.32
C SER A 301 -12.84 -31.65 -30.47
N VAL A 302 -14.09 -32.12 -30.40
CA VAL A 302 -15.16 -31.75 -31.34
C VAL A 302 -15.56 -30.28 -31.17
N ALA A 303 -15.63 -29.77 -29.93
CA ALA A 303 -15.87 -28.35 -29.67
C ALA A 303 -14.72 -27.46 -30.15
N ALA A 304 -13.46 -27.91 -30.00
CA ALA A 304 -12.29 -27.23 -30.52
C ALA A 304 -12.23 -27.25 -32.05
N LYS A 305 -12.63 -28.35 -32.69
CA LYS A 305 -12.71 -28.44 -34.16
C LYS A 305 -13.85 -27.60 -34.72
N LYS A 306 -15.00 -27.52 -34.04
CA LYS A 306 -16.10 -26.60 -34.38
C LYS A 306 -15.72 -25.13 -34.22
N ARG A 307 -14.83 -24.81 -33.27
CA ARG A 307 -14.22 -23.46 -33.12
C ARG A 307 -13.17 -23.16 -34.19
N ARG A 308 -12.36 -24.13 -34.63
CA ARG A 308 -11.41 -23.97 -35.73
C ARG A 308 -12.08 -23.77 -37.08
N VAL A 309 -13.15 -24.54 -37.37
CA VAL A 309 -13.94 -24.35 -38.61
C VAL A 309 -14.69 -23.02 -38.60
N ALA A 310 -15.08 -22.50 -37.43
CA ALA A 310 -15.64 -21.15 -37.30
C ALA A 310 -14.60 -20.02 -37.46
N SER A 311 -13.30 -20.29 -37.21
CA SER A 311 -12.22 -19.33 -37.46
C SER A 311 -11.67 -19.40 -38.89
N GLU A 312 -11.71 -20.57 -39.53
CA GLU A 312 -11.20 -20.78 -40.91
C GLU A 312 -12.16 -20.24 -41.99
N ASN A 313 -13.46 -20.05 -41.68
CA ASN A 313 -14.43 -19.40 -42.60
C ASN A 313 -14.37 -17.86 -42.62
N LYS A 314 -13.27 -17.25 -42.15
CA LYS A 314 -13.06 -15.79 -42.18
C LYS A 314 -11.89 -15.32 -43.04
N GLU A 315 -11.19 -16.22 -43.73
CA GLU A 315 -9.93 -15.93 -44.43
C GLU A 315 -9.89 -16.38 -45.90
N ASN A 316 -11.01 -16.42 -46.63
CA ASN A 316 -10.95 -16.57 -48.10
C ASN A 316 -12.08 -15.82 -48.83
N GLU A 317 -11.79 -14.59 -49.30
CA GLU A 317 -12.19 -13.96 -50.59
C GLU A 317 -11.66 -12.50 -50.65
N PRO A 318 -11.46 -11.90 -51.84
CA PRO A 318 -10.21 -11.23 -52.22
C PRO A 318 -10.05 -9.76 -51.79
N LYS A 319 -8.78 -9.34 -51.75
CA LYS A 319 -8.30 -7.98 -51.40
C LYS A 319 -8.89 -6.89 -52.30
N THR A 320 -9.53 -5.90 -51.67
CA THR A 320 -9.54 -4.49 -52.13
C THR A 320 -9.11 -3.60 -50.96
N GLU A 321 -7.84 -3.22 -50.98
CA GLU A 321 -7.22 -2.27 -50.05
C GLU A 321 -7.61 -0.84 -50.44
N THR A 322 -8.27 -0.07 -49.55
CA THR A 322 -8.33 1.43 -49.46
C THR A 322 -9.60 1.97 -48.73
N SER A 323 -9.89 1.57 -47.47
CA SER A 323 -10.98 2.30 -46.75
C SER A 323 -10.94 2.34 -45.21
N THR A 324 -10.04 1.60 -44.55
CA THR A 324 -10.04 1.53 -43.07
C THR A 324 -8.99 2.43 -42.41
N THR A 325 -7.85 2.67 -43.06
CA THR A 325 -6.81 3.61 -42.60
C THR A 325 -7.27 5.07 -42.70
N ASP A 326 -7.98 5.45 -43.77
CA ASP A 326 -8.50 6.81 -43.95
C ASP A 326 -9.56 7.20 -42.91
N LYS A 327 -10.43 6.27 -42.50
CA LYS A 327 -11.44 6.54 -41.46
C LYS A 327 -10.79 6.80 -40.10
N LYS A 328 -9.72 6.08 -39.76
CA LYS A 328 -9.00 6.26 -38.49
C LYS A 328 -8.18 7.55 -38.49
N GLN A 329 -7.53 7.89 -39.60
CA GLN A 329 -6.81 9.15 -39.75
C GLN A 329 -7.74 10.36 -39.74
N LYS A 330 -8.90 10.28 -40.42
CA LYS A 330 -9.92 11.34 -40.41
C LYS A 330 -10.50 11.55 -39.01
N ALA A 331 -10.81 10.48 -38.27
CA ALA A 331 -11.27 10.58 -36.88
C ALA A 331 -10.23 11.22 -35.95
N MET A 332 -8.94 10.89 -36.13
CA MET A 332 -7.86 11.46 -35.33
C MET A 332 -7.61 12.94 -35.64
N GLN A 333 -7.74 13.35 -36.91
CA GLN A 333 -7.64 14.75 -37.32
C GLN A 333 -8.82 15.58 -36.81
N THR A 334 -10.05 15.05 -36.87
CA THR A 334 -11.24 15.73 -36.30
C THR A 334 -11.14 15.88 -34.78
N ALA A 335 -10.61 14.88 -34.07
CA ALA A 335 -10.36 14.97 -32.64
C ALA A 335 -9.31 16.05 -32.29
N LYS A 336 -8.24 16.16 -33.08
CA LYS A 336 -7.20 17.17 -32.91
C LYS A 336 -7.72 18.60 -33.16
N ALA A 337 -8.54 18.79 -34.20
CA ALA A 337 -9.18 20.08 -34.49
C ALA A 337 -10.13 20.52 -33.38
N ASN A 338 -10.95 19.60 -32.84
CA ASN A 338 -11.85 19.88 -31.73
C ASN A 338 -11.09 20.22 -30.44
N ALA A 339 -9.96 19.56 -30.18
CA ALA A 339 -9.10 19.88 -29.04
C ALA A 339 -8.49 21.28 -29.15
N MET A 340 -8.02 21.67 -30.34
CA MET A 340 -7.47 23.01 -30.60
C MET A 340 -8.53 24.11 -30.43
N LYS A 341 -9.75 23.90 -30.93
CA LYS A 341 -10.86 24.85 -30.77
C LYS A 341 -11.22 25.05 -29.29
N LYS A 342 -11.28 23.96 -28.52
CA LYS A 342 -11.57 24.00 -27.08
C LYS A 342 -10.44 24.67 -26.26
N ALA A 343 -9.19 24.54 -26.71
CA ALA A 343 -8.06 25.25 -26.12
C ALA A 343 -8.11 26.76 -26.40
N ALA A 344 -8.47 27.16 -27.64
CA ALA A 344 -8.65 28.56 -28.01
C ALA A 344 -9.80 29.23 -27.22
N GLU A 345 -10.94 28.56 -27.06
CA GLU A 345 -12.07 29.04 -26.25
C GLU A 345 -11.69 29.23 -24.77
N ARG A 346 -10.91 28.31 -24.21
CA ARG A 346 -10.37 28.45 -22.84
C ARG A 346 -9.39 29.61 -22.72
N GLY A 347 -8.56 29.84 -23.74
CA GLY A 347 -7.66 30.99 -23.82
C GLY A 347 -8.41 32.32 -23.87
N ALA A 348 -9.44 32.42 -24.71
CA ALA A 348 -10.29 33.61 -24.83
C ALA A 348 -11.02 33.91 -23.51
N LYS A 349 -11.55 32.87 -22.83
CA LYS A 349 -12.23 33.03 -21.55
C LYS A 349 -11.30 33.49 -20.43
N LYS A 350 -10.04 33.05 -20.43
CA LYS A 350 -9.01 33.54 -19.49
C LYS A 350 -8.64 35.00 -19.76
N ARG A 351 -8.47 35.40 -21.02
CA ARG A 351 -8.18 36.79 -21.39
C ARG A 351 -9.32 37.74 -21.02
N ALA A 352 -10.57 37.34 -21.28
CA ALA A 352 -11.74 38.12 -20.87
C ALA A 352 -11.81 38.27 -19.33
N ASN A 353 -11.51 37.20 -18.58
CA ASN A 353 -11.51 37.28 -17.12
C ASN A 353 -10.37 38.17 -16.57
N HIS A 354 -9.24 38.23 -17.27
CA HIS A 354 -8.13 39.10 -16.91
C HIS A 354 -8.45 40.58 -17.18
N GLN A 355 -9.05 40.90 -18.34
CA GLN A 355 -9.50 42.26 -18.64
C GLN A 355 -10.54 42.77 -17.64
N VAL A 356 -11.49 41.92 -17.24
CA VAL A 356 -12.48 42.27 -16.20
C VAL A 356 -11.80 42.52 -14.85
N SER A 357 -10.73 41.80 -14.52
CA SER A 357 -9.96 42.04 -13.28
C SER A 357 -9.15 43.33 -13.32
N GLU A 358 -8.51 43.66 -14.46
CA GLU A 358 -7.77 44.92 -14.62
C GLU A 358 -8.70 46.13 -14.59
N GLN A 359 -9.87 46.03 -15.22
CA GLN A 359 -10.85 47.11 -15.23
C GLN A 359 -11.51 47.33 -13.86
N ALA A 360 -11.62 46.27 -13.05
CA ALA A 360 -12.03 46.38 -11.65
C ALA A 360 -10.95 47.06 -10.77
N GLN A 361 -9.67 46.81 -11.04
CA GLN A 361 -8.55 47.48 -10.36
C GLN A 361 -8.50 48.97 -10.70
N HIS A 362 -8.60 49.32 -11.99
CA HIS A 362 -8.60 50.71 -12.43
C HIS A 362 -9.79 51.52 -11.86
N ASN A 363 -10.99 50.93 -11.82
CA ASN A 363 -12.17 51.56 -11.20
C ASN A 363 -12.05 51.71 -9.66
N SER A 364 -11.20 50.90 -9.01
CA SER A 364 -10.94 51.02 -7.57
C SER A 364 -9.89 52.10 -7.25
N GLU A 365 -8.96 52.34 -8.16
CA GLU A 365 -7.95 53.40 -8.05
C GLU A 365 -8.55 54.79 -8.32
N GLU A 366 -9.53 54.92 -9.22
CA GLU A 366 -10.24 56.20 -9.45
C GLU A 366 -11.25 56.57 -8.35
N ARG A 367 -11.57 55.66 -7.43
CA ARG A 367 -12.51 55.89 -6.31
C ARG A 367 -11.84 56.29 -5.00
N ASN A 368 -10.52 56.22 -4.91
CA ASN A 368 -9.71 56.74 -3.81
C ASN A 368 -9.09 58.08 -4.22
#